data_AF-C6B9U1-F1
#
_entry.id   AF-C6B9U1-F1
#
_cell.length_a   1.000
_cell.length_b   1.000
_cell.length_c   1.000
_cell.angle_alpha   90.00
_cell.angle_beta   90.00
_cell.angle_gamma   90.00
#
_symmetry.space_group_name_H-M   'P 1'
#
loop_
_entity.id
_entity.type
_entity.pdbx_description
1 polymer ?
#
loop_
_entity_poly.entity_id
_entity_poly.type
_entity_poly.pdbx_seq_one_letter_code
_entity_poly.pdbx_strand_id
1 'polypeptide(L)' 'MGMIAMSERDLQRIEILSKVVDGHMTMVAAVHVLTRDLAGAN' A
#
# COMPACT_ATOMS: atom_id res chain seq x y z
N MET A 1 -21.22 12.61 10.48
CA MET A 1 -20.23 12.17 9.47
C MET A 1 -19.54 10.94 10.03
N GLY A 2 -19.83 9.76 9.49
CA GLY A 2 -19.30 8.49 10.01
C GLY A 2 -17.81 8.40 9.73
N MET A 3 -16.99 8.34 10.78
CA MET A 3 -15.54 8.30 10.63
C MET A 3 -15.13 6.89 10.22
N ILE A 4 -14.70 6.72 8.97
CA ILE A 4 -14.01 5.50 8.56
C ILE A 4 -12.63 5.56 9.21
N ALA A 5 -12.43 4.79 10.28
CA ALA A 5 -11.11 4.58 10.86
C ALA A 5 -10.30 3.71 9.88
N MET A 6 -9.49 4.36 9.04
CA MET A 6 -8.50 3.67 8.20
C MET A 6 -7.25 3.37 9.01
N SER A 7 -6.73 2.16 8.86
CA SER A 7 -5.42 1.84 9.45
C SER A 7 -4.30 2.50 8.66
N GLU A 8 -3.15 2.76 9.30
CA GLU A 8 -1.95 3.26 8.62
C GLU A 8 -1.54 2.35 7.44
N ARG A 9 -1.77 1.04 7.57
CA ARG A 9 -1.52 0.04 6.52
C ARG A 9 -2.44 0.23 5.32
N ASP A 10 -3.69 0.59 5.54
CA ASP A 10 -4.64 0.87 4.45
C ASP A 10 -4.27 2.17 3.73
N LEU A 11 -3.85 3.18 4.48
CA LEU A 11 -3.36 4.44 3.91
C LEU A 11 -2.09 4.20 3.07
N GLN A 12 -1.17 3.38 3.57
CA GLN A 12 0.04 2.99 2.85
C GLN A 12 -0.27 2.22 1.56
N ARG A 13 -1.23 1.29 1.60
CA ARG A 13 -1.69 0.58 0.40
C ARG A 13 -2.24 1.54 -0.65
N ILE A 14 -3.04 2.52 -0.24
CA ILE A 14 -3.58 3.56 -1.14
C ILE A 14 -2.44 4.38 -1.76
N GLU A 15 -1.45 4.78 -0.99
CA GLU A 15 -0.29 5.52 -1.50
C GLU A 15 0.50 4.71 -2.54
N ILE A 16 0.75 3.43 -2.28
CA ILE A 16 1.45 2.54 -3.22
C ILE A 16 0.64 2.40 -4.52
N LEU A 17 -0.67 2.20 -4.43
CA LEU A 17 -1.53 2.06 -5.61
C LEU A 17 -1.64 3.36 -6.41
N SER A 18 -1.65 4.52 -5.75
CA SER A 18 -1.59 5.83 -6.44
C SER A 18 -0.35 5.92 -7.31
N LYS A 19 0.82 5.59 -6.77
CA LYS A 19 2.09 5.61 -7.53
C LYS A 19 2.08 4.66 -8.73
N VAL A 20 1.35 3.55 -8.66
CA VAL A 20 1.18 2.64 -9.80
C VAL A 20 0.31 3.28 -10.88
N VAL A 21 -0.83 3.84 -10.50
CA VAL A 21 -1.76 4.50 -11.44
C VAL A 21 -1.09 5.70 -12.10
N ASP A 22 -0.28 6.44 -11.37
CA ASP A 22 0.49 7.59 -11.87
C ASP A 22 1.71 7.17 -12.73
N GLY A 23 1.98 5.87 -12.88
CA GLY A 23 3.11 5.35 -13.66
C GLY A 23 4.48 5.50 -12.99
N HIS A 24 4.52 6.00 -11.75
CA HIS A 24 5.75 6.13 -10.96
C HIS A 24 6.22 4.82 -10.34
N MET A 25 5.39 3.77 -10.33
CA MET A 25 5.71 2.46 -9.80
C MET A 25 5.12 1.35 -10.67
N THR A 26 5.83 0.24 -10.85
CA THR A 26 5.27 -0.94 -11.54
C THR A 26 4.46 -1.79 -10.57
N MET A 27 3.45 -2.50 -11.07
CA MET A 27 2.68 -3.47 -10.27
C MET A 27 3.58 -4.50 -9.58
N VAL A 28 4.64 -4.96 -10.26
CA VAL A 28 5.61 -5.91 -9.69
C VAL A 28 6.37 -5.28 -8.52
N ALA A 29 6.81 -4.02 -8.64
CA ALA A 29 7.47 -3.33 -7.53
C ALA A 29 6.50 -3.09 -6.35
N ALA A 30 5.25 -2.74 -6.63
CA ALA A 30 4.22 -2.56 -5.60
C ALA A 30 3.97 -3.86 -4.80
N VAL A 31 3.88 -5.01 -5.48
CA VAL A 31 3.72 -6.32 -4.81
C VAL A 31 4.89 -6.62 -3.88
N HIS A 32 6.13 -6.31 -4.27
CA HIS A 32 7.28 -6.52 -3.40
C HIS A 32 7.21 -5.67 -2.13
N VAL A 33 6.85 -4.39 -2.25
CA VAL A 33 6.72 -3.50 -1.09
C VAL A 33 5.58 -3.93 -0.17
N LEU A 34 4.41 -4.28 -0.74
CA LEU A 34 3.25 -4.71 0.04
C LEU A 34 3.44 -6.10 0.68
N THR A 35 4.19 -7.00 0.03
CA THR A 35 4.52 -8.32 0.58
C THR A 35 5.59 -8.25 1.66
N ARG A 36 6.50 -7.26 1.59
CA ARG A 36 7.51 -7.03 2.65
C ARG A 36 6.87 -6.74 4.01
N ASP A 37 5.70 -6.09 4.00
CA ASP A 37 4.89 -5.79 5.17
C ASP A 37 4.22 -7.04 5.80
N LEU A 38 4.21 -8.17 5.07
CA LEU A 38 3.79 -9.49 5.57
C LEU A 38 4.98 -10.29 6.13
N ALA A 39 6.20 -10.01 5.66
CA ALA A 39 7.42 -10.71 6.06
C ALA A 39 8.08 -10.19 7.35
N GLY A 40 7.66 -9.01 7.84
CA GLY A 40 8.11 -8.45 9.13
C GLY A 40 7.30 -8.91 10.35
N ALA A 41 6.33 -9.80 10.15
CA ALA A 41 5.60 -10.47 11.23
C ALA A 41 6.21 -11.85 11.52
N ASN A 42 7.49 -11.89 11.89
CA ASN A 42 8.15 -13.01 12.55
C ASN A 42 9.37 -12.52 13.34
#